data_AF-A0AA89B4U4-F1
#
_entry.id   AF-A0AA89B4U4-F1
#
_cell.length_a   1.000
_cell.length_b   1.000
_cell.length_c   1.000
_cell.angle_alpha   90.00
_cell.angle_beta   90.00
_cell.angle_gamma   90.00
#
_symmetry.space_group_name_H-M   'P 1'
#
loop_
_entity.id
_entity.type
_entity.pdbx_description
1 polymer ?
#
loop_
_entity_poly.entity_id
_entity_poly.type
_entity_poly.pdbx_seq_one_letter_code
_entity_poly.pdbx_strand_id
1 'polypeptide(L)'
;MVAKVVKLLYVSPGMDLFFSAPYLSEFFCIYLLVVFLFRKHKPNHPRLPPGRTGWPLIGETLEFVTSGWNGRPEKFIAERMNRYSPQIFKTSLAGERMAVFCGASGNKFLFSNENKLVVSWWPPTIEKITIGSNSTSVEGTKKMRGIIMEFLKPEALQKYVPIIACMARQHLTINWSTSNGRVKAYPLSRKLTFALACRLFMTVEDPKHVAKFEKQFELVTAGLLSVPVNVPGTAFNRAVKAANHIRHELSFIIEKRRKKLLEKKQMETARDLLSHLLLAVDEGGQHLTELEIGDMILGVLLASHDTISSVITFTIYYLADHPKVYAQVLKVMEDESASYVHGGLAPVANVQNIAIDTKSPFYLHPSDHPGLIFVTQPLSENGENYFTWRRNMLTALQSKNKAGFIDGLIAKPDVHSRDFQSWIQCNAVVKSWIVNSLSRELQTSAAHADTASEIWCDFDERFTQGIALRVYDLKRSIALLQQEKSAISTYYGKLKGVWNELHNLRPMPVCTCGAGKKM
;
A
#
# COMPACT_ATOMS: atom_id res chain seq x y z
N MET A 1 -36.05 30.71 -17.62
CA MET A 1 -34.83 31.05 -18.40
C MET A 1 -34.49 29.90 -19.37
N VAL A 2 -35.35 29.62 -20.36
CA VAL A 2 -35.28 28.40 -21.21
C VAL A 2 -35.55 28.69 -22.71
N ALA A 3 -35.66 29.96 -23.12
CA ALA A 3 -36.33 30.34 -24.37
C ALA A 3 -35.56 31.33 -25.29
N LYS A 4 -34.21 31.31 -25.31
CA LYS A 4 -33.43 32.33 -26.06
C LYS A 4 -32.28 31.87 -26.97
N VAL A 5 -32.15 30.57 -27.29
CA VAL A 5 -31.09 30.06 -28.20
C VAL A 5 -31.64 29.35 -29.45
N VAL A 6 -32.93 29.00 -29.49
CA VAL A 6 -33.53 28.18 -30.58
C VAL A 6 -33.94 29.01 -31.82
N LYS A 7 -33.55 30.28 -31.93
CA LYS A 7 -34.07 31.21 -32.96
C LYS A 7 -33.01 31.78 -33.92
N LEU A 8 -32.09 30.94 -34.39
CA LEU A 8 -31.09 31.27 -35.42
C LEU A 8 -30.88 30.17 -36.48
N LEU A 9 -31.79 29.20 -36.58
CA LEU A 9 -31.82 28.16 -37.62
C LEU A 9 -33.15 28.16 -38.36
N TYR A 10 -33.42 29.26 -39.07
CA TYR A 10 -34.44 29.31 -40.13
C TYR A 10 -33.86 30.04 -41.34
N VAL A 11 -32.95 29.35 -42.02
CA VAL A 11 -32.46 29.68 -43.37
C VAL A 11 -33.14 28.73 -44.35
N SER A 12 -33.38 29.23 -45.57
CA SER A 12 -34.32 28.66 -46.54
C SER A 12 -34.00 27.21 -46.97
N PRO A 13 -35.00 26.32 -47.09
CA PRO A 13 -34.80 24.98 -47.64
C PRO A 13 -34.63 25.06 -49.17
N GLY A 14 -33.40 25.31 -49.64
CA GLY A 14 -33.15 25.37 -51.09
C GLY A 14 -31.71 25.38 -51.61
N MET A 15 -30.69 25.83 -50.85
CA MET A 15 -29.33 26.04 -51.43
C MET A 15 -28.11 25.53 -50.64
N ASP A 16 -28.25 25.06 -49.40
CA ASP A 16 -27.08 24.66 -48.58
C ASP A 16 -26.59 23.21 -48.82
N LEU A 17 -27.38 22.40 -49.53
CA LEU A 17 -26.99 21.03 -49.93
C LEU A 17 -25.92 20.99 -51.03
N PHE A 18 -25.75 22.07 -51.81
CA PHE A 18 -24.75 22.12 -52.88
C PHE A 18 -23.36 22.57 -52.41
N PHE A 19 -23.25 23.40 -51.37
CA PHE A 19 -21.96 23.86 -50.84
C PHE A 19 -21.30 22.90 -49.84
N SER A 20 -22.06 21.96 -49.27
CA SER A 20 -21.54 20.89 -48.41
C SER A 20 -21.14 19.63 -49.18
N ALA A 21 -21.70 19.41 -50.37
CA ALA A 21 -21.39 18.30 -51.26
C ALA A 21 -19.89 18.16 -51.66
N PRO A 22 -19.15 19.22 -52.07
CA PRO A 22 -17.74 19.08 -52.44
C PRO A 22 -16.89 18.60 -51.25
N TYR A 23 -17.07 19.19 -50.06
CA TYR A 23 -16.34 18.75 -48.86
C TYR A 23 -16.67 17.31 -48.47
N LEU A 24 -17.94 16.89 -48.56
CA LEU A 24 -18.31 15.49 -48.34
C LEU A 24 -17.65 14.56 -49.37
N SER A 25 -17.54 14.99 -50.63
CA SER A 25 -16.82 14.24 -51.68
C SER A 25 -15.31 14.19 -51.42
N GLU A 26 -14.69 15.27 -50.93
CA GLU A 26 -13.28 15.31 -50.56
C GLU A 26 -12.99 14.42 -49.35
N PHE A 27 -13.81 14.48 -48.28
CA PHE A 27 -13.70 13.57 -47.15
C PHE A 27 -13.93 12.11 -47.56
N PHE A 28 -14.86 11.84 -48.50
CA PHE A 28 -15.10 10.49 -49.04
C PHE A 28 -13.95 10.01 -49.93
N CYS A 29 -13.37 10.89 -50.76
CA CYS A 29 -12.18 10.59 -51.56
C CYS A 29 -10.94 10.39 -50.68
N ILE A 30 -10.71 11.21 -49.65
CA ILE A 30 -9.65 11.02 -48.66
C ILE A 30 -9.89 9.70 -47.91
N TYR A 31 -11.11 9.40 -47.47
CA TYR A 31 -11.47 8.13 -46.85
C TYR A 31 -11.19 6.93 -47.77
N LEU A 32 -11.62 6.99 -49.04
CA LEU A 32 -11.35 5.95 -50.03
C LEU A 32 -9.86 5.82 -50.35
N LEU A 33 -9.12 6.92 -50.42
CA LEU A 33 -7.69 6.96 -50.71
C LEU A 33 -6.88 6.42 -49.53
N VAL A 34 -7.26 6.75 -48.29
CA VAL A 34 -6.78 6.12 -47.05
C VAL A 34 -7.09 4.62 -47.07
N VAL A 35 -8.34 4.22 -47.33
CA VAL A 35 -8.75 2.81 -47.42
C VAL A 35 -7.99 2.07 -48.55
N PHE A 36 -7.68 2.73 -49.66
CA PHE A 36 -6.95 2.18 -50.80
C PHE A 36 -5.45 2.02 -50.51
N LEU A 37 -4.81 3.04 -49.92
CA LEU A 37 -3.43 2.98 -49.44
C LEU A 37 -3.26 1.89 -48.38
N PHE A 38 -4.17 1.80 -47.39
CA PHE A 38 -4.14 0.73 -46.38
C PHE A 38 -4.53 -0.65 -46.94
N ARG A 39 -5.37 -0.74 -47.98
CA ARG A 39 -5.64 -2.00 -48.72
C ARG A 39 -4.41 -2.49 -49.50
N LYS A 40 -3.55 -1.59 -49.99
CA LYS A 40 -2.33 -1.93 -50.74
C LYS A 40 -1.18 -2.53 -49.91
N HIS A 41 -1.38 -2.74 -48.60
CA HIS A 41 -0.44 -3.48 -47.75
C HIS A 41 -1.07 -4.72 -47.10
N LYS A 42 -1.45 -5.67 -47.97
CA LYS A 42 -1.40 -7.11 -47.68
C LYS A 42 -0.09 -7.70 -48.18
N PRO A 43 1.02 -7.66 -47.42
CA PRO A 43 2.08 -8.63 -47.66
C PRO A 43 1.49 -10.02 -47.38
N ASN A 44 1.53 -10.89 -48.39
CA ASN A 44 0.89 -12.20 -48.32
C ASN A 44 1.78 -13.18 -47.54
N HIS A 45 1.95 -12.94 -46.23
CA HIS A 45 2.75 -13.79 -45.35
C HIS A 45 1.94 -15.03 -44.93
N PRO A 46 2.32 -16.25 -45.36
CA PRO A 46 1.48 -17.45 -45.22
C PRO A 46 1.44 -18.03 -43.79
N ARG A 47 1.87 -17.30 -42.75
CA ARG A 47 1.99 -17.79 -41.36
C ARG A 47 1.62 -16.74 -40.29
N LEU A 48 0.63 -15.89 -40.55
CA LEU A 48 0.08 -14.98 -39.51
C LEU A 48 -1.15 -15.61 -38.83
N PRO A 49 -1.37 -15.38 -37.52
CA PRO A 49 -2.55 -15.88 -36.81
C PRO A 49 -3.89 -15.49 -37.47
N PRO A 50 -4.97 -16.26 -37.27
CA PRO A 50 -6.31 -15.89 -37.71
C PRO A 50 -6.82 -14.67 -36.93
N GLY A 51 -7.73 -13.88 -37.51
CA GLY A 51 -8.28 -12.67 -36.87
C GLY A 51 -8.38 -11.46 -37.81
N ARG A 52 -8.96 -10.37 -37.30
CA ARG A 52 -9.19 -9.11 -38.04
C ARG A 52 -8.48 -7.95 -37.34
N THR A 53 -7.96 -6.99 -38.11
CA THR A 53 -7.28 -5.81 -37.56
C THR A 53 -8.21 -4.62 -37.31
N GLY A 54 -9.52 -4.74 -37.53
CA GLY A 54 -10.48 -3.65 -37.31
C GLY A 54 -10.34 -2.48 -38.29
N TRP A 55 -10.67 -1.27 -37.81
CA TRP A 55 -10.67 -0.03 -38.59
C TRP A 55 -9.24 0.47 -38.89
N PRO A 56 -9.01 1.23 -39.98
CA PRO A 56 -7.75 1.95 -40.18
C PRO A 56 -7.41 2.84 -38.98
N LEU A 57 -6.13 2.88 -38.60
CA LEU A 57 -5.56 3.65 -37.47
C LEU A 57 -6.03 3.27 -36.06
N ILE A 58 -7.32 2.99 -35.83
CA ILE A 58 -7.88 2.73 -34.48
C ILE A 58 -8.05 1.23 -34.19
N GLY A 59 -8.01 0.39 -35.22
CA GLY A 59 -8.15 -1.05 -35.10
C GLY A 59 -9.48 -1.50 -34.48
N GLU A 60 -9.39 -2.37 -33.47
CA GLU A 60 -10.52 -2.84 -32.66
C GLU A 60 -10.60 -2.15 -31.27
N THR A 61 -9.78 -1.10 -31.05
CA THR A 61 -9.59 -0.47 -29.73
C THR A 61 -10.89 -0.03 -29.07
N LEU A 62 -11.83 0.54 -29.84
CA LEU A 62 -13.11 0.99 -29.30
C LEU A 62 -13.95 -0.17 -28.77
N GLU A 63 -13.96 -1.32 -29.44
CA GLU A 63 -14.70 -2.52 -29.02
C GLU A 63 -14.06 -3.14 -27.76
N PHE A 64 -12.73 -3.10 -27.66
CA PHE A 64 -11.99 -3.52 -26.47
C PHE A 64 -12.31 -2.64 -25.26
N VAL A 65 -12.15 -1.31 -25.40
CA VAL A 65 -12.39 -0.35 -24.31
C VAL A 65 -13.85 -0.35 -23.88
N THR A 66 -14.81 -0.36 -24.82
CA THR A 66 -16.24 -0.41 -24.47
C THR A 66 -16.66 -1.72 -23.82
N SER A 67 -16.03 -2.87 -24.14
CA SER A 67 -16.26 -4.12 -23.41
C SER A 67 -15.84 -4.00 -21.94
N GLY A 68 -14.68 -3.37 -21.68
CA GLY A 68 -14.23 -3.05 -20.33
C GLY A 68 -15.15 -2.08 -19.58
N TRP A 69 -15.55 -0.97 -20.20
CA TRP A 69 -16.45 0.02 -19.59
C TRP A 69 -17.86 -0.52 -19.29
N ASN A 70 -18.33 -1.50 -20.08
CA ASN A 70 -19.59 -2.21 -19.82
C ASN A 70 -19.45 -3.33 -18.77
N GLY A 71 -18.34 -3.41 -18.05
CA GLY A 71 -18.11 -4.39 -16.98
C GLY A 71 -17.89 -5.82 -17.47
N ARG A 72 -17.51 -6.01 -18.74
CA ARG A 72 -17.26 -7.32 -19.37
C ARG A 72 -15.95 -7.34 -20.17
N PRO A 73 -14.80 -7.04 -19.55
CA PRO A 73 -13.51 -6.97 -20.24
C PRO A 73 -13.12 -8.29 -20.93
N GLU A 74 -13.52 -9.43 -20.37
CA GLU A 74 -13.28 -10.77 -20.91
C GLU A 74 -14.02 -11.03 -22.24
N LYS A 75 -15.16 -10.36 -22.47
CA LYS A 75 -16.02 -10.57 -23.65
C LYS A 75 -15.23 -10.42 -24.96
N PHE A 76 -14.44 -9.35 -25.08
CA PHE A 76 -13.67 -9.06 -26.30
C PHE A 76 -12.76 -10.23 -26.68
N ILE A 77 -12.07 -10.80 -25.69
CA ILE A 77 -11.13 -11.91 -25.86
C ILE A 77 -11.90 -13.21 -26.14
N ALA A 78 -12.94 -13.51 -25.35
CA ALA A 78 -13.74 -14.72 -25.49
C ALA A 78 -14.42 -14.84 -26.86
N GLU A 79 -15.00 -13.75 -27.39
CA GLU A 79 -15.61 -13.73 -28.72
C GLU A 79 -14.59 -14.00 -29.84
N ARG A 80 -13.33 -13.57 -29.66
CA ARG A 80 -12.23 -13.75 -30.63
C ARG A 80 -11.61 -15.14 -30.53
N MET A 81 -11.51 -15.69 -29.33
CA MET A 81 -11.17 -17.10 -29.11
C MET A 81 -12.17 -18.03 -29.80
N ASN A 82 -13.48 -17.77 -29.63
CA ASN A 82 -14.54 -18.57 -30.24
C ASN A 82 -14.62 -18.39 -31.77
N ARG A 83 -14.38 -17.18 -32.29
CA ARG A 83 -14.53 -16.87 -33.73
C ARG A 83 -13.30 -17.23 -34.58
N TYR A 84 -12.09 -17.14 -34.03
CA TYR A 84 -10.85 -17.23 -34.82
C TYR A 84 -9.96 -18.39 -34.41
N SER A 85 -9.65 -18.54 -33.11
CA SER A 85 -8.82 -19.61 -32.56
C SER A 85 -8.76 -19.53 -31.04
N PRO A 86 -8.94 -20.63 -30.30
CA PRO A 86 -8.85 -20.63 -28.84
C PRO A 86 -7.41 -20.50 -28.31
N GLN A 87 -6.39 -20.53 -29.18
CA GLN A 87 -4.97 -20.49 -28.79
C GLN A 87 -4.28 -19.17 -29.11
N ILE A 88 -4.56 -18.59 -30.29
CA ILE A 88 -3.89 -17.37 -30.76
C ILE A 88 -4.71 -16.68 -31.86
N PHE A 89 -4.90 -15.37 -31.75
CA PHE A 89 -5.51 -14.57 -32.81
C PHE A 89 -4.76 -13.25 -33.03
N LYS A 90 -4.90 -12.63 -34.21
CA LYS A 90 -4.41 -11.28 -34.50
C LYS A 90 -5.50 -10.24 -34.36
N THR A 91 -5.12 -9.07 -33.85
CA THR A 91 -5.97 -7.87 -33.77
C THR A 91 -5.13 -6.61 -33.97
N SER A 92 -5.74 -5.44 -33.82
CA SER A 92 -5.02 -4.18 -33.63
C SER A 92 -5.67 -3.38 -32.52
N LEU A 93 -4.87 -2.95 -31.53
CA LEU A 93 -5.30 -2.11 -30.42
C LEU A 93 -4.30 -0.96 -30.25
N ALA A 94 -4.79 0.23 -29.86
CA ALA A 94 -4.03 1.47 -29.74
C ALA A 94 -3.24 1.86 -31.02
N GLY A 95 -3.69 1.39 -32.20
CA GLY A 95 -3.03 1.60 -33.49
C GLY A 95 -1.98 0.56 -33.85
N GLU A 96 -1.54 -0.26 -32.89
CA GLU A 96 -0.54 -1.29 -33.09
C GLU A 96 -1.14 -2.62 -33.57
N ARG A 97 -0.40 -3.37 -34.38
CA ARG A 97 -0.79 -4.72 -34.83
C ARG A 97 -0.23 -5.76 -33.85
N MET A 98 -1.09 -6.62 -33.32
CA MET A 98 -0.69 -7.55 -32.25
C MET A 98 -1.25 -8.95 -32.44
N ALA A 99 -0.51 -9.95 -31.93
CA ALA A 99 -0.97 -11.31 -31.75
C ALA A 99 -1.29 -11.54 -30.27
N VAL A 100 -2.54 -11.90 -29.97
CA VAL A 100 -3.01 -12.22 -28.64
C VAL A 100 -2.91 -13.72 -28.45
N PHE A 101 -2.00 -14.15 -27.57
CA PHE A 101 -1.88 -15.52 -27.11
C PHE A 101 -2.92 -15.77 -26.03
N CYS A 102 -3.61 -16.91 -26.10
CA CYS A 102 -4.77 -17.22 -25.27
C CYS A 102 -4.53 -18.42 -24.37
N GLY A 103 -5.18 -18.43 -23.20
CA GLY A 103 -5.12 -19.54 -22.24
C GLY A 103 -3.75 -19.75 -21.58
N ALA A 104 -3.68 -20.78 -20.74
CA ALA A 104 -2.48 -21.05 -19.93
C ALA A 104 -1.24 -21.40 -20.77
N SER A 105 -1.40 -22.07 -21.91
CA SER A 105 -0.30 -22.40 -22.83
C SER A 105 0.29 -21.16 -23.50
N GLY A 106 -0.56 -20.25 -23.99
CA GLY A 106 -0.14 -18.97 -24.55
C GLY A 106 0.58 -18.09 -23.54
N ASN A 107 0.01 -17.95 -22.34
CA ASN A 107 0.64 -17.22 -21.24
C ASN A 107 2.00 -17.82 -20.84
N LYS A 108 2.09 -19.15 -20.70
CA LYS A 108 3.34 -19.84 -20.40
C LYS A 108 4.40 -19.61 -21.48
N PHE A 109 4.01 -19.60 -22.77
CA PHE A 109 4.93 -19.30 -23.86
C PHE A 109 5.53 -17.89 -23.74
N LEU A 110 4.70 -16.87 -23.49
CA LEU A 110 5.17 -15.50 -23.34
C LEU A 110 6.12 -15.36 -22.13
N PHE A 111 5.67 -15.76 -20.93
CA PHE A 111 6.45 -15.57 -19.70
C PHE A 111 7.73 -16.44 -19.62
N SER A 112 7.79 -17.59 -20.29
CA SER A 112 9.00 -18.44 -20.30
C SER A 112 10.10 -17.94 -21.27
N ASN A 113 9.72 -17.06 -22.21
CA ASN A 113 10.56 -16.55 -23.29
C ASN A 113 10.83 -15.04 -23.21
N GLU A 114 10.55 -14.42 -22.06
CA GLU A 114 10.91 -13.03 -21.79
C GLU A 114 12.43 -12.85 -21.85
N ASN A 115 12.86 -11.81 -22.57
CA ASN A 115 14.25 -11.54 -22.96
C ASN A 115 14.93 -12.64 -23.81
N LYS A 116 14.15 -13.55 -24.41
CA LYS A 116 14.64 -14.59 -25.35
C LYS A 116 14.00 -14.48 -26.73
N LEU A 117 12.67 -14.48 -26.78
CA LEU A 117 11.86 -14.35 -28.00
C LEU A 117 10.91 -13.14 -27.96
N VAL A 118 10.58 -12.66 -26.77
CA VAL A 118 9.73 -11.50 -26.53
C VAL A 118 10.38 -10.60 -25.48
N VAL A 119 10.13 -9.30 -25.56
CA VAL A 119 10.52 -8.30 -24.56
C VAL A 119 9.27 -7.58 -24.06
N SER A 120 9.32 -7.07 -22.83
CA SER A 120 8.27 -6.19 -22.33
C SER A 120 8.20 -4.93 -23.21
N TRP A 121 6.98 -4.52 -23.57
CA TRP A 121 6.73 -3.36 -24.42
C TRP A 121 5.49 -2.64 -23.91
N TRP A 122 5.56 -1.31 -23.91
CA TRP A 122 4.43 -0.44 -23.60
C TRP A 122 4.20 0.53 -24.76
N PRO A 123 2.95 0.97 -25.01
CA PRO A 123 2.68 2.07 -25.92
C PRO A 123 3.54 3.28 -25.54
N PRO A 124 4.26 3.94 -26.48
CA PRO A 124 5.16 5.08 -26.17
C PRO A 124 4.47 6.24 -25.42
N THR A 125 3.15 6.31 -25.53
CA THR A 125 2.29 7.26 -24.86
C THR A 125 2.08 6.93 -23.37
N ILE A 126 2.06 5.64 -23.01
CA ILE A 126 2.08 5.20 -21.62
C ILE A 126 3.48 5.41 -21.04
N GLU A 127 4.53 5.00 -21.75
CA GLU A 127 5.93 5.20 -21.32
C GLU A 127 6.19 6.66 -20.92
N LYS A 128 5.85 7.61 -21.81
CA LYS A 128 6.01 9.05 -21.56
C LYS A 128 5.33 9.58 -20.28
N ILE A 129 4.32 8.89 -19.78
CA ILE A 129 3.68 9.19 -18.50
C ILE A 129 4.41 8.46 -17.36
N THR A 130 4.61 7.15 -17.48
CA THR A 130 4.95 6.25 -16.37
C THR A 130 6.44 6.10 -16.08
N ILE A 131 7.29 6.06 -17.11
CA ILE A 131 8.69 5.61 -17.03
C ILE A 131 9.53 6.40 -18.04
N GLY A 132 10.56 7.12 -17.59
CA GLY A 132 11.51 7.79 -18.46
C GLY A 132 12.21 6.80 -19.41
N SER A 133 12.61 7.28 -20.60
CA SER A 133 13.01 6.45 -21.75
C SER A 133 14.15 5.44 -21.51
N ASN A 134 14.89 5.56 -20.41
CA ASN A 134 15.99 4.65 -20.09
C ASN A 134 15.54 3.39 -19.33
N SER A 135 14.47 3.46 -18.53
CA SER A 135 14.06 2.34 -17.65
C SER A 135 13.22 1.27 -18.35
N THR A 136 12.81 1.48 -19.60
CA THR A 136 12.18 0.46 -20.46
C THR A 136 13.19 -0.40 -21.25
N SER A 137 14.48 -0.04 -21.20
CA SER A 137 15.55 -0.92 -21.70
C SER A 137 15.58 -2.23 -20.89
N VAL A 138 16.06 -3.32 -21.50
CA VAL A 138 16.22 -4.62 -20.82
C VAL A 138 17.10 -4.46 -19.56
N GLU A 139 18.13 -3.63 -19.64
CA GLU A 139 19.05 -3.38 -18.52
C GLU A 139 18.43 -2.50 -17.44
N GLY A 140 17.75 -1.41 -17.82
CA GLY A 140 16.97 -0.58 -16.89
C GLY A 140 15.88 -1.39 -16.16
N THR A 141 15.25 -2.34 -16.86
CA THR A 141 14.24 -3.24 -16.29
C THR A 141 14.85 -4.20 -15.27
N LYS A 142 16.02 -4.81 -15.55
CA LYS A 142 16.75 -5.64 -14.58
C LYS A 142 17.18 -4.85 -13.35
N LYS A 143 17.79 -3.66 -13.55
CA LYS A 143 18.25 -2.75 -12.49
C LYS A 143 17.08 -2.37 -11.56
N MET A 144 15.97 -1.91 -12.14
CA MET A 144 14.74 -1.59 -11.41
C MET A 144 14.19 -2.79 -10.63
N ARG A 145 14.13 -3.98 -11.26
CA ARG A 145 13.69 -5.21 -10.62
C ARG A 145 14.59 -5.59 -9.44
N GLY A 146 15.91 -5.47 -9.55
CA GLY A 146 16.84 -5.73 -8.45
C GLY A 146 16.54 -4.85 -7.23
N ILE A 147 16.42 -3.53 -7.43
CA ILE A 147 16.18 -2.58 -6.33
C ILE A 147 14.80 -2.78 -5.70
N ILE A 148 13.75 -3.01 -6.50
CA ILE A 148 12.41 -3.33 -5.97
C ILE A 148 12.44 -4.64 -5.17
N MET A 149 13.14 -5.68 -5.65
CA MET A 149 13.21 -6.95 -4.94
C MET A 149 13.92 -6.83 -3.59
N GLU A 150 14.93 -5.97 -3.44
CA GLU A 150 15.51 -5.62 -2.13
C GLU A 150 14.48 -5.00 -1.17
N PHE A 151 13.71 -4.02 -1.66
CA PHE A 151 12.63 -3.38 -0.89
C PHE A 151 11.49 -4.35 -0.53
N LEU A 152 11.22 -5.36 -1.38
CA LEU A 152 10.18 -6.38 -1.16
C LEU A 152 10.71 -7.66 -0.49
N LYS A 153 11.93 -7.68 0.05
CA LYS A 153 12.45 -8.84 0.79
C LYS A 153 11.61 -9.17 2.03
N PRO A 154 11.48 -10.45 2.43
CA PRO A 154 10.73 -10.84 3.63
C PRO A 154 11.11 -10.08 4.90
N GLU A 155 12.39 -9.74 5.06
CA GLU A 155 12.94 -9.00 6.20
C GLU A 155 12.56 -7.51 6.17
N ALA A 156 12.37 -6.93 4.97
CA ALA A 156 11.87 -5.57 4.80
C ALA A 156 10.35 -5.52 4.99
N LEU A 157 9.61 -6.45 4.37
CA LEU A 157 8.15 -6.57 4.51
C LEU A 157 7.72 -6.71 5.99
N GLN A 158 8.44 -7.48 6.81
CA GLN A 158 8.17 -7.59 8.25
C GLN A 158 8.23 -6.24 8.98
N LYS A 159 9.09 -5.31 8.57
CA LYS A 159 9.18 -3.95 9.13
C LYS A 159 8.01 -3.06 8.69
N TYR A 160 7.37 -3.37 7.56
CA TYR A 160 6.23 -2.62 7.06
C TYR A 160 4.89 -3.05 7.67
N VAL A 161 4.77 -4.29 8.15
CA VAL A 161 3.52 -4.80 8.77
C VAL A 161 2.98 -3.90 9.90
N PRO A 162 3.78 -3.42 10.87
CA PRO A 162 3.28 -2.50 11.90
C PRO A 162 2.76 -1.17 11.34
N ILE A 163 3.46 -0.61 10.34
CA ILE A 163 3.08 0.64 9.67
C ILE A 163 1.75 0.47 8.93
N ILE A 164 1.62 -0.61 8.14
CA ILE A 164 0.39 -0.98 7.41
C ILE A 164 -0.77 -1.15 8.40
N ALA A 165 -0.57 -1.90 9.49
CA ALA A 165 -1.60 -2.17 10.48
C ALA A 165 -2.03 -0.89 11.24
N CYS A 166 -1.09 -0.01 11.58
CA CYS A 166 -1.39 1.28 12.21
C CYS A 166 -2.22 2.18 11.29
N MET A 167 -1.75 2.42 10.06
CA MET A 167 -2.45 3.26 9.09
C MET A 167 -3.83 2.70 8.70
N ALA A 168 -3.96 1.37 8.58
CA ALA A 168 -5.25 0.72 8.31
C ALA A 168 -6.25 0.92 9.47
N ARG A 169 -5.82 0.74 10.72
CA ARG A 169 -6.67 0.98 11.91
C ARG A 169 -7.11 2.44 11.99
N GLN A 170 -6.18 3.38 11.90
CA GLN A 170 -6.48 4.82 11.89
C GLN A 170 -7.46 5.18 10.76
N HIS A 171 -7.26 4.64 9.56
CA HIS A 171 -8.14 4.87 8.43
C HIS A 171 -9.56 4.34 8.66
N LEU A 172 -9.71 3.13 9.21
CA LEU A 172 -11.01 2.56 9.59
C LEU A 172 -11.71 3.43 10.64
N THR A 173 -11.02 3.80 11.73
CA THR A 173 -11.59 4.67 12.78
C THR A 173 -12.06 6.01 12.21
N ILE A 174 -11.20 6.71 11.46
CA ILE A 174 -11.49 8.09 10.99
C ILE A 174 -12.51 8.14 9.85
N ASN A 175 -12.54 7.13 8.95
CA ASN A 175 -13.29 7.23 7.69
C ASN A 175 -14.44 6.21 7.56
N TRP A 176 -14.50 5.18 8.42
CA TRP A 176 -15.52 4.13 8.34
C TRP A 176 -16.49 4.14 9.53
N SER A 177 -16.04 4.52 10.73
CA SER A 177 -16.89 4.52 11.93
C SER A 177 -17.89 5.69 11.99
N THR A 178 -17.57 6.82 11.36
CA THR A 178 -18.23 8.11 11.60
C THR A 178 -19.50 8.36 10.80
N SER A 179 -19.80 7.52 9.80
CA SER A 179 -20.81 7.81 8.77
C SER A 179 -22.00 6.85 8.77
N ASN A 180 -22.92 7.02 9.74
CA ASN A 180 -24.30 6.49 9.76
C ASN A 180 -24.51 5.05 9.20
N GLY A 181 -23.56 4.14 9.44
CA GLY A 181 -23.61 2.76 8.94
C GLY A 181 -23.48 2.57 7.42
N ARG A 182 -23.09 3.59 6.63
CA ARG A 182 -22.92 3.48 5.17
C ARG A 182 -21.68 4.23 4.68
N VAL A 183 -20.87 3.55 3.86
CA VAL A 183 -19.62 4.05 3.28
C VAL A 183 -19.48 3.66 1.81
N LYS A 184 -18.64 4.38 1.07
CA LYS A 184 -18.20 3.97 -0.27
C LYS A 184 -16.81 3.34 -0.15
N ALA A 185 -16.72 2.01 -0.22
CA ALA A 185 -15.48 1.27 -0.01
C ALA A 185 -14.34 1.72 -0.96
N TYR A 186 -14.59 1.77 -2.27
CA TYR A 186 -13.55 2.04 -3.27
C TYR A 186 -12.80 3.38 -3.08
N PRO A 187 -13.46 4.55 -2.92
CA PRO A 187 -12.77 5.80 -2.58
C PRO A 187 -11.94 5.73 -1.29
N LEU A 188 -12.42 5.00 -0.27
CA LEU A 188 -11.70 4.85 0.99
C LEU A 188 -10.48 3.94 0.85
N SER A 189 -10.61 2.81 0.14
CA SER A 189 -9.50 1.92 -0.22
C SER A 189 -8.44 2.63 -1.05
N ARG A 190 -8.83 3.51 -1.99
CA ARG A 190 -7.89 4.38 -2.72
C ARG A 190 -7.14 5.32 -1.77
N LYS A 191 -7.84 6.08 -0.93
CA LYS A 191 -7.24 7.01 0.05
C LYS A 191 -6.24 6.32 0.98
N LEU A 192 -6.58 5.13 1.50
CA LEU A 192 -5.68 4.33 2.34
C LEU A 192 -4.42 3.90 1.59
N THR A 193 -4.58 3.29 0.41
CA THR A 193 -3.45 2.77 -0.38
C THR A 193 -2.54 3.86 -0.90
N PHE A 194 -3.07 5.04 -1.25
CA PHE A 194 -2.25 6.19 -1.65
C PHE A 194 -1.37 6.70 -0.50
N ALA A 195 -1.97 6.94 0.66
CA ALA A 195 -1.25 7.40 1.85
C ALA A 195 -0.18 6.38 2.29
N LEU A 196 -0.52 5.09 2.25
CA LEU A 196 0.41 4.01 2.58
C LEU A 196 1.60 3.96 1.60
N ALA A 197 1.37 4.14 0.29
CA ALA A 197 2.43 4.19 -0.70
C ALA A 197 3.34 5.42 -0.50
N CYS A 198 2.77 6.60 -0.20
CA CYS A 198 3.53 7.80 0.16
C CYS A 198 4.41 7.60 1.40
N ARG A 199 3.88 6.92 2.42
CA ARG A 199 4.62 6.55 3.65
C ARG A 199 5.76 5.59 3.36
N LEU A 200 5.48 4.45 2.74
CA LEU A 200 6.44 3.36 2.56
C LEU A 200 7.51 3.64 1.50
N PHE A 201 7.21 4.46 0.48
CA PHE A 201 8.18 4.73 -0.59
C PHE A 201 9.03 5.98 -0.33
N MET A 202 8.51 6.98 0.38
CA MET A 202 9.15 8.30 0.49
C MET A 202 9.21 8.87 1.90
N THR A 203 8.56 8.24 2.90
CA THR A 203 8.32 8.81 4.24
C THR A 203 7.61 10.17 4.15
N VAL A 204 6.58 10.26 3.30
CA VAL A 204 5.69 11.45 3.22
C VAL A 204 4.43 11.19 4.05
N GLU A 205 4.29 11.91 5.15
CA GLU A 205 3.24 11.73 6.16
C GLU A 205 2.26 12.90 6.28
N ASP A 206 2.68 14.13 5.96
CA ASP A 206 1.81 15.32 6.04
C ASP A 206 0.56 15.13 5.16
N PRO A 207 -0.65 15.09 5.74
CA PRO A 207 -1.88 14.88 4.98
C PRO A 207 -2.11 15.92 3.88
N LYS A 208 -1.59 17.15 4.03
CA LYS A 208 -1.69 18.19 2.99
C LYS A 208 -0.80 17.87 1.80
N HIS A 209 0.42 17.40 2.05
CA HIS A 209 1.36 16.96 1.02
C HIS A 209 0.86 15.70 0.28
N VAL A 210 0.35 14.71 1.03
CA VAL A 210 -0.26 13.50 0.46
C VAL A 210 -1.45 13.85 -0.44
N ALA A 211 -2.37 14.70 0.02
CA ALA A 211 -3.53 15.13 -0.79
C ALA A 211 -3.14 15.94 -2.05
N LYS A 212 -2.04 16.69 -2.00
CA LYS A 212 -1.50 17.40 -3.17
C LYS A 212 -0.99 16.42 -4.23
N PHE A 213 -0.23 15.41 -3.81
CA PHE A 213 0.22 14.31 -4.67
C PHE A 213 -0.98 13.54 -5.25
N GLU A 214 -1.95 13.16 -4.42
CA GLU A 214 -3.15 12.40 -4.81
C GLU A 214 -3.91 13.12 -5.94
N LYS A 215 -4.16 14.42 -5.79
CA LYS A 215 -4.85 15.24 -6.79
C LYS A 215 -4.15 15.28 -8.16
N GLN A 216 -2.82 15.32 -8.19
CA GLN A 216 -2.07 15.26 -9.45
C GLN A 216 -2.10 13.84 -10.02
N PHE A 217 -1.99 12.84 -9.16
CA PHE A 217 -1.99 11.44 -9.52
C PHE A 217 -3.31 10.99 -10.15
N GLU A 218 -4.46 11.51 -9.70
CA GLU A 218 -5.75 11.28 -10.37
C GLU A 218 -5.79 11.80 -11.82
N LEU A 219 -5.08 12.88 -12.13
CA LEU A 219 -4.94 13.35 -13.51
C LEU A 219 -4.05 12.39 -14.33
N VAL A 220 -3.04 11.80 -13.69
CA VAL A 220 -2.14 10.81 -14.32
C VAL A 220 -2.92 9.53 -14.67
N THR A 221 -3.61 8.92 -13.71
CA THR A 221 -4.37 7.67 -13.94
C THR A 221 -5.51 7.86 -14.94
N ALA A 222 -6.21 9.00 -14.88
CA ALA A 222 -7.24 9.36 -15.88
C ALA A 222 -6.68 9.50 -17.30
N GLY A 223 -5.41 9.90 -17.47
CA GLY A 223 -4.76 9.96 -18.79
C GLY A 223 -4.30 8.60 -19.32
N LEU A 224 -3.85 7.70 -18.44
CA LEU A 224 -3.44 6.34 -18.82
C LEU A 224 -4.59 5.53 -19.42
N LEU A 225 -5.82 5.78 -18.97
CA LEU A 225 -7.05 5.16 -19.50
C LEU A 225 -7.70 5.95 -20.65
N SER A 226 -7.07 7.02 -21.13
CA SER A 226 -7.63 7.91 -22.15
C SER A 226 -7.04 7.68 -23.55
N VAL A 227 -7.71 8.22 -24.58
CA VAL A 227 -7.16 8.23 -25.94
C VAL A 227 -5.86 9.04 -25.95
N PRO A 228 -4.73 8.49 -26.42
CA PRO A 228 -3.40 9.04 -26.15
C PRO A 228 -3.01 10.20 -27.09
N VAL A 229 -3.84 11.24 -27.15
CA VAL A 229 -3.65 12.43 -28.00
C VAL A 229 -3.15 13.59 -27.14
N ASN A 230 -1.90 14.00 -27.31
CA ASN A 230 -1.28 15.07 -26.51
C ASN A 230 -1.60 16.49 -27.04
N VAL A 231 -2.88 16.87 -27.06
CA VAL A 231 -3.31 18.25 -27.38
C VAL A 231 -3.97 18.93 -26.17
N PRO A 232 -3.86 20.27 -26.01
CA PRO A 232 -4.45 21.00 -24.89
C PRO A 232 -5.93 20.66 -24.68
N GLY A 233 -6.34 20.48 -23.42
CA GLY A 233 -7.73 20.13 -23.04
C GLY A 233 -8.04 18.63 -22.98
N THR A 234 -7.20 17.76 -23.57
CA THR A 234 -7.36 16.29 -23.42
C THR A 234 -6.98 15.79 -22.02
N ALA A 235 -7.49 14.61 -21.65
CA ALA A 235 -7.06 13.91 -20.44
C ALA A 235 -5.57 13.53 -20.50
N PHE A 236 -5.11 13.01 -21.64
CA PHE A 236 -3.69 12.68 -21.84
C PHE A 236 -2.75 13.89 -21.66
N ASN A 237 -3.08 15.07 -22.21
CA ASN A 237 -2.27 16.28 -21.99
C ASN A 237 -2.25 16.73 -20.53
N ARG A 238 -3.36 16.60 -19.80
CA ARG A 238 -3.39 16.85 -18.35
C ARG A 238 -2.51 15.88 -17.58
N ALA A 239 -2.53 14.59 -17.93
CA ALA A 239 -1.71 13.57 -17.31
C ALA A 239 -0.21 13.80 -17.51
N VAL A 240 0.24 14.14 -18.73
CA VAL A 240 1.65 14.49 -18.99
C VAL A 240 2.09 15.69 -18.15
N LYS A 241 1.24 16.72 -18.02
CA LYS A 241 1.52 17.89 -17.16
C LYS A 241 1.57 17.51 -15.68
N ALA A 242 0.65 16.68 -15.20
CA ALA A 242 0.59 16.24 -13.81
C ALA A 242 1.77 15.32 -13.44
N ALA A 243 2.16 14.40 -14.32
CA ALA A 243 3.34 13.55 -14.15
C ALA A 243 4.63 14.40 -14.04
N ASN A 244 4.77 15.43 -14.89
CA ASN A 244 5.90 16.36 -14.79
C ASN A 244 5.87 17.22 -13.51
N HIS A 245 4.68 17.59 -13.01
CA HIS A 245 4.55 18.25 -11.71
C HIS A 245 5.02 17.34 -10.58
N ILE A 246 4.57 16.07 -10.56
CA ILE A 246 4.99 15.08 -9.55
C ILE A 246 6.51 14.86 -9.61
N ARG A 247 7.11 14.70 -10.80
CA ARG A 247 8.58 14.60 -10.96
C ARG A 247 9.31 15.80 -10.34
N HIS A 248 8.77 17.00 -10.52
CA HIS A 248 9.35 18.21 -9.93
C HIS A 248 9.23 18.22 -8.39
N GLU A 249 8.09 17.82 -7.82
CA GLU A 249 7.96 17.68 -6.36
C GLU A 249 8.89 16.60 -5.79
N LEU A 250 9.02 15.47 -6.49
CA LEU A 250 9.95 14.39 -6.15
C LEU A 250 11.41 14.86 -6.14
N SER A 251 11.84 15.70 -7.09
CA SER A 251 13.22 16.20 -7.14
C SER A 251 13.63 16.94 -5.85
N PHE A 252 12.75 17.76 -5.28
CA PHE A 252 13.02 18.43 -3.99
C PHE A 252 13.11 17.45 -2.81
N ILE A 253 12.30 16.38 -2.81
CA ILE A 253 12.35 15.33 -1.79
C ILE A 253 13.67 14.55 -1.89
N ILE A 254 14.07 14.20 -3.12
CA ILE A 254 15.31 13.49 -3.45
C ILE A 254 16.53 14.33 -3.03
N GLU A 255 16.62 15.59 -3.45
CA GLU A 255 17.73 16.50 -3.13
C GLU A 255 17.88 16.67 -1.60
N LYS A 256 16.78 16.96 -0.91
CA LYS A 256 16.75 17.11 0.56
C LYS A 256 17.17 15.84 1.30
N ARG A 257 16.81 14.66 0.78
CA ARG A 257 17.21 13.37 1.37
C ARG A 257 18.68 13.07 1.09
N ARG A 258 19.17 13.33 -0.12
CA ARG A 258 20.57 13.14 -0.53
C ARG A 258 21.53 13.99 0.30
N LYS A 259 21.22 15.27 0.56
CA LYS A 259 22.02 16.13 1.46
C LYS A 259 22.12 15.57 2.88
N LYS A 260 21.00 15.14 3.48
CA LYS A 260 20.97 14.55 4.83
C LYS A 260 21.80 13.26 4.96
N LEU A 261 21.86 12.44 3.90
CA LEU A 261 22.67 11.21 3.88
C LEU A 261 24.17 11.54 3.86
N LEU A 262 24.58 12.56 3.09
CA LEU A 262 25.96 13.04 3.03
C LEU A 262 26.42 13.66 4.35
N GLU A 263 25.56 14.46 5.00
CA GLU A 263 25.88 15.17 6.25
C GLU A 263 26.09 14.24 7.45
N LYS A 264 25.30 13.17 7.58
CA LYS A 264 25.24 12.40 8.84
C LYS A 264 26.19 11.21 8.95
N LYS A 265 26.79 10.74 7.85
CA LYS A 265 27.49 9.42 7.77
C LYS A 265 26.69 8.20 8.26
N GLN A 266 25.43 8.36 8.66
CA GLN A 266 24.55 7.26 9.07
C GLN A 266 24.11 6.47 7.83
N MET A 267 24.90 5.44 7.53
CA MET A 267 24.56 4.37 6.57
C MET A 267 23.50 3.40 7.14
N GLU A 268 22.77 3.81 8.18
CA GLU A 268 21.92 2.96 9.01
C GLU A 268 20.56 2.67 8.36
N THR A 269 20.59 1.68 7.46
CA THR A 269 19.44 1.02 6.82
C THR A 269 18.54 1.92 5.98
N ALA A 270 18.48 1.63 4.68
CA ALA A 270 17.34 2.06 3.87
C ALA A 270 16.04 1.53 4.51
N ARG A 271 15.14 2.44 4.87
CA ARG A 271 13.83 2.11 5.46
C ARG A 271 12.71 2.21 4.42
N ASP A 272 12.79 3.21 3.53
CA ASP A 272 11.84 3.47 2.45
C ASP A 272 12.46 3.22 1.06
N LEU A 273 11.62 3.03 0.03
CA LEU A 273 12.06 2.76 -1.35
C LEU A 273 13.02 3.85 -1.88
N LEU A 274 12.75 5.12 -1.57
CA LEU A 274 13.62 6.25 -1.91
C LEU A 274 15.04 6.06 -1.34
N SER A 275 15.19 5.58 -0.10
CA SER A 275 16.49 5.30 0.49
C SER A 275 17.21 4.15 -0.23
N HIS A 276 16.51 3.11 -0.65
CA HIS A 276 17.08 2.04 -1.48
C HIS A 276 17.55 2.57 -2.85
N LEU A 277 16.74 3.42 -3.50
CA LEU A 277 17.07 4.04 -4.79
C LEU A 277 18.26 5.02 -4.69
N LEU A 278 18.38 5.77 -3.59
CA LEU A 278 19.50 6.69 -3.35
C LEU A 278 20.83 5.97 -3.08
N LEU A 279 20.79 4.79 -2.45
CA LEU A 279 21.98 3.98 -2.17
C LEU A 279 22.35 3.03 -3.33
N ALA A 280 21.44 2.80 -4.28
CA ALA A 280 21.70 1.96 -5.43
C ALA A 280 22.83 2.53 -6.31
N VAL A 281 23.71 1.63 -6.76
CA VAL A 281 24.75 1.85 -7.77
C VAL A 281 24.53 0.89 -8.93
N ASP A 282 25.00 1.24 -10.13
CA ASP A 282 25.08 0.32 -11.26
C ASP A 282 26.38 -0.51 -11.27
N GLU A 283 26.51 -1.36 -12.29
CA GLU A 283 27.69 -2.21 -12.51
C GLU A 283 28.99 -1.41 -12.71
N GLY A 284 28.89 -0.13 -13.12
CA GLY A 284 30.00 0.81 -13.21
C GLY A 284 30.26 1.60 -11.91
N GLY A 285 29.52 1.31 -10.85
CA GLY A 285 29.62 2.01 -9.55
C GLY A 285 28.93 3.38 -9.50
N GLN A 286 28.16 3.78 -10.52
CA GLN A 286 27.49 5.08 -10.55
C GLN A 286 26.12 5.03 -9.89
N HIS A 287 25.79 6.07 -9.12
CA HIS A 287 24.47 6.24 -8.51
C HIS A 287 23.40 6.64 -9.54
N LEU A 288 22.14 6.30 -9.26
CA LEU A 288 21.00 6.75 -10.04
C LEU A 288 20.88 8.29 -10.08
N THR A 289 20.53 8.81 -11.25
CA THR A 289 20.19 10.22 -11.44
C THR A 289 18.84 10.56 -10.79
N GLU A 290 18.61 11.83 -10.48
CA GLU A 290 17.37 12.27 -9.81
C GLU A 290 16.13 12.07 -10.68
N LEU A 291 16.29 12.15 -12.01
CA LEU A 291 15.25 11.84 -12.98
C LEU A 291 14.88 10.35 -12.94
N GLU A 292 15.86 9.45 -12.97
CA GLU A 292 15.62 8.00 -12.86
C GLU A 292 14.94 7.64 -11.54
N ILE A 293 15.40 8.18 -10.40
CA ILE A 293 14.78 7.96 -9.08
C ILE A 293 13.33 8.46 -9.09
N GLY A 294 13.08 9.65 -9.65
CA GLY A 294 11.75 10.23 -9.76
C GLY A 294 10.80 9.39 -10.62
N ASP A 295 11.27 8.91 -11.77
CA ASP A 295 10.51 8.00 -12.65
C ASP A 295 10.24 6.65 -11.99
N MET A 296 11.22 6.07 -11.31
CA MET A 296 11.07 4.81 -10.59
C MET A 296 10.03 4.92 -9.46
N ILE A 297 10.05 6.00 -8.68
CA ILE A 297 9.05 6.25 -7.63
C ILE A 297 7.66 6.48 -8.23
N LEU A 298 7.53 7.28 -9.29
CA LEU A 298 6.25 7.52 -9.97
C LEU A 298 5.65 6.22 -10.53
N GLY A 299 6.47 5.39 -11.19
CA GLY A 299 6.04 4.09 -11.71
C GLY A 299 5.57 3.12 -10.63
N VAL A 300 6.26 3.04 -9.50
CA VAL A 300 5.86 2.15 -8.39
C VAL A 300 4.64 2.69 -7.63
N LEU A 301 4.49 4.01 -7.47
CA LEU A 301 3.26 4.62 -6.95
C LEU A 301 2.05 4.22 -7.81
N LEU A 302 2.15 4.36 -9.14
CA LEU A 302 1.15 3.93 -10.12
C LEU A 302 0.80 2.45 -10.00
N ALA A 303 1.80 1.58 -9.87
CA ALA A 303 1.58 0.15 -9.70
C ALA A 303 0.87 -0.19 -8.36
N SER A 304 1.22 0.47 -7.25
CA SER A 304 0.73 0.10 -5.92
C SER A 304 -0.67 0.62 -5.56
N HIS A 305 -1.07 1.80 -6.06
CA HIS A 305 -2.30 2.45 -5.62
C HIS A 305 -3.56 1.78 -6.21
N ASP A 306 -3.67 1.75 -7.53
CA ASP A 306 -4.90 1.29 -8.20
C ASP A 306 -5.13 -0.21 -8.01
N THR A 307 -4.06 -1.01 -8.04
CA THR A 307 -4.15 -2.48 -7.91
C THR A 307 -4.63 -2.90 -6.52
N ILE A 308 -3.99 -2.41 -5.45
CA ILE A 308 -4.34 -2.78 -4.08
C ILE A 308 -5.72 -2.22 -3.69
N SER A 309 -6.06 -1.00 -4.12
CA SER A 309 -7.38 -0.41 -3.84
C SER A 309 -8.52 -1.24 -4.45
N SER A 310 -8.31 -1.77 -5.65
CA SER A 310 -9.24 -2.68 -6.32
C SER A 310 -9.33 -4.02 -5.59
N VAL A 311 -8.20 -4.63 -5.20
CA VAL A 311 -8.19 -5.90 -4.45
C VAL A 311 -8.95 -5.79 -3.12
N ILE A 312 -8.71 -4.74 -2.34
CA ILE A 312 -9.46 -4.48 -1.09
C ILE A 312 -10.95 -4.33 -1.37
N THR A 313 -11.32 -3.55 -2.40
CA THR A 313 -12.72 -3.32 -2.77
C THR A 313 -13.44 -4.60 -3.18
N PHE A 314 -12.84 -5.42 -4.06
CA PHE A 314 -13.42 -6.69 -4.47
C PHE A 314 -13.47 -7.70 -3.32
N THR A 315 -12.49 -7.72 -2.43
CA THR A 315 -12.50 -8.57 -1.22
C THR A 315 -13.70 -8.23 -0.34
N ILE A 316 -13.93 -6.94 -0.06
CA ILE A 316 -15.09 -6.48 0.72
C ILE A 316 -16.40 -6.83 0.01
N TYR A 317 -16.48 -6.64 -1.32
CA TYR A 317 -17.66 -6.98 -2.12
C TYR A 317 -17.98 -8.48 -2.06
N TYR A 318 -17.01 -9.36 -2.34
CA TYR A 318 -17.24 -10.81 -2.34
C TYR A 318 -17.54 -11.36 -0.94
N LEU A 319 -16.91 -10.83 0.12
CA LEU A 319 -17.23 -11.22 1.49
C LEU A 319 -18.67 -10.83 1.88
N ALA A 320 -19.12 -9.64 1.48
CA ALA A 320 -20.50 -9.19 1.71
C ALA A 320 -21.53 -10.03 0.93
N ASP A 321 -21.19 -10.43 -0.31
CA ASP A 321 -22.03 -11.28 -1.18
C ASP A 321 -22.04 -12.76 -0.75
N HIS A 322 -21.02 -13.21 0.00
CA HIS A 322 -20.88 -14.59 0.46
C HIS A 322 -20.84 -14.72 2.01
N PRO A 323 -21.97 -14.51 2.72
CA PRO A 323 -22.00 -14.49 4.20
C PRO A 323 -21.45 -15.74 4.88
N LYS A 324 -21.55 -16.92 4.26
CA LYS A 324 -20.98 -18.17 4.79
C LYS A 324 -19.45 -18.14 4.81
N VAL A 325 -18.83 -17.57 3.77
CA VAL A 325 -17.37 -17.39 3.68
C VAL A 325 -16.93 -16.32 4.68
N TYR A 326 -17.65 -15.20 4.76
CA TYR A 326 -17.41 -14.16 5.76
C TYR A 326 -17.42 -14.71 7.19
N ALA A 327 -18.43 -15.51 7.56
CA ALA A 327 -18.51 -16.11 8.90
C ALA A 327 -17.34 -17.07 9.20
N GLN A 328 -16.84 -17.81 8.21
CA GLN A 328 -15.67 -18.67 8.35
C GLN A 328 -14.38 -17.85 8.52
N VAL A 329 -14.19 -16.80 7.71
CA VAL A 329 -13.04 -15.89 7.82
C VAL A 329 -13.05 -15.17 9.16
N LEU A 330 -14.20 -14.63 9.58
CA LEU A 330 -14.37 -13.99 10.87
C LEU A 330 -14.00 -14.94 12.00
N LYS A 331 -14.52 -16.17 12.00
CA LYS A 331 -14.17 -17.18 13.01
C LYS A 331 -12.66 -17.45 13.06
N VAL A 332 -11.99 -17.60 11.92
CA VAL A 332 -10.52 -17.83 11.91
C VAL A 332 -9.78 -16.64 12.50
N MET A 333 -10.17 -15.40 12.15
CA MET A 333 -9.56 -14.19 12.71
C MET A 333 -9.88 -14.01 14.21
N GLU A 334 -11.07 -14.40 14.64
CA GLU A 334 -11.48 -14.43 16.05
C GLU A 334 -10.67 -15.47 16.83
N ASP A 335 -10.56 -16.72 16.34
CA ASP A 335 -9.76 -17.79 16.94
C ASP A 335 -8.26 -17.41 17.02
N GLU A 336 -7.71 -16.79 15.96
CA GLU A 336 -6.35 -16.22 15.97
C GLU A 336 -6.22 -15.10 17.01
N SER A 337 -7.14 -14.14 17.05
CA SER A 337 -7.14 -13.05 18.05
C SER A 337 -7.31 -13.56 19.48
N ALA A 338 -8.12 -14.60 19.68
CA ALA A 338 -8.32 -15.29 20.95
C ALA A 338 -7.04 -16.02 21.38
N SER A 339 -6.25 -16.56 20.44
CA SER A 339 -4.92 -17.11 20.75
C SER A 339 -3.93 -16.05 21.25
N TYR A 340 -4.07 -14.78 20.85
CA TYR A 340 -3.34 -13.65 21.44
C TYR A 340 -3.95 -13.16 22.78
N VAL A 341 -5.24 -13.39 23.03
CA VAL A 341 -5.97 -12.92 24.23
C VAL A 341 -6.03 -13.96 25.36
N HIS A 342 -5.81 -15.26 25.09
CA HIS A 342 -5.91 -16.36 26.07
C HIS A 342 -4.79 -16.41 27.14
N GLY A 343 -4.21 -15.25 27.47
CA GLY A 343 -3.71 -14.94 28.81
C GLY A 343 -4.80 -14.48 29.80
N GLY A 344 -6.08 -14.43 29.41
CA GLY A 344 -7.21 -14.06 30.28
C GLY A 344 -8.59 -14.55 29.81
N LEU A 345 -9.56 -14.60 30.72
CA LEU A 345 -10.93 -15.15 30.54
C LEU A 345 -11.98 -14.09 30.14
N ALA A 346 -13.13 -14.56 29.64
CA ALA A 346 -14.35 -13.79 29.31
C ALA A 346 -15.61 -14.55 29.84
N PRO A 347 -16.88 -14.07 29.71
CA PRO A 347 -17.40 -12.75 29.31
C PRO A 347 -18.52 -12.12 30.22
N VAL A 348 -18.78 -10.80 30.02
CA VAL A 348 -20.05 -9.99 30.12
C VAL A 348 -21.26 -10.56 30.89
N ALA A 349 -21.88 -9.91 31.90
CA ALA A 349 -22.68 -8.64 31.86
C ALA A 349 -22.83 -7.97 33.28
N ASN A 350 -23.73 -7.04 33.68
CA ASN A 350 -24.84 -6.29 33.01
C ASN A 350 -25.21 -4.91 33.68
N VAL A 351 -26.01 -4.11 32.96
CA VAL A 351 -26.93 -2.94 33.21
C VAL A 351 -27.12 -2.21 34.57
N GLN A 352 -26.97 -0.86 34.49
CA GLN A 352 -27.57 0.32 35.20
C GLN A 352 -27.41 0.61 36.71
N ASN A 353 -26.73 1.73 36.99
CA ASN A 353 -27.24 2.85 37.79
C ASN A 353 -26.47 4.15 37.47
N ILE A 354 -27.03 5.35 37.73
CA ILE A 354 -26.30 6.63 37.54
C ILE A 354 -25.34 6.83 38.72
N ALA A 355 -24.20 6.18 38.64
CA ALA A 355 -23.04 6.38 39.50
C ALA A 355 -21.89 6.99 38.69
N ILE A 356 -20.86 7.51 39.36
CA ILE A 356 -19.56 7.75 38.72
C ILE A 356 -19.11 6.42 38.14
N ASP A 357 -18.98 6.33 36.81
CA ASP A 357 -18.57 5.10 36.16
C ASP A 357 -17.09 4.83 36.44
N THR A 358 -16.83 4.08 37.51
CA THR A 358 -15.49 3.65 37.91
C THR A 358 -14.87 2.66 36.93
N LYS A 359 -15.64 2.16 35.95
CA LYS A 359 -15.15 1.37 34.81
C LYS A 359 -14.90 2.22 33.58
N SER A 360 -15.25 3.51 33.58
CA SER A 360 -14.92 4.42 32.50
C SER A 360 -13.40 4.55 32.37
N PRO A 361 -12.83 4.46 31.16
CA PRO A 361 -11.40 4.70 30.97
C PRO A 361 -11.02 6.16 31.30
N PHE A 362 -11.99 7.08 31.40
CA PHE A 362 -11.78 8.47 31.80
C PHE A 362 -11.83 8.71 33.32
N TYR A 363 -12.17 7.70 34.12
CA TYR A 363 -12.15 7.82 35.57
C TYR A 363 -10.72 7.76 36.13
N LEU A 364 -10.29 8.78 36.86
CA LEU A 364 -9.04 8.74 37.64
C LEU A 364 -9.40 8.42 39.10
N HIS A 365 -8.84 7.34 39.64
CA HIS A 365 -8.99 7.02 41.05
C HIS A 365 -8.23 8.06 41.90
N PRO A 366 -8.62 8.39 43.14
CA PRO A 366 -7.88 9.32 43.99
C PRO A 366 -6.41 8.95 44.29
N SER A 367 -6.00 7.70 44.00
CA SER A 367 -4.59 7.27 44.07
C SER A 367 -3.85 7.32 42.73
N ASP A 368 -4.49 7.76 41.64
CA ASP A 368 -3.88 7.88 40.31
C ASP A 368 -3.15 9.23 40.14
N HIS A 369 -2.17 9.48 40.99
CA HIS A 369 -1.33 10.68 40.92
C HIS A 369 -0.10 10.47 40.00
N PRO A 370 0.46 11.54 39.38
CA PRO A 370 1.61 11.43 38.47
C PRO A 370 2.86 10.72 39.02
N GLY A 371 3.09 10.80 40.33
CA GLY A 371 4.21 10.17 41.03
C GLY A 371 4.04 8.68 41.36
N LEU A 372 2.97 8.03 40.91
CA LEU A 372 2.75 6.60 41.16
C LEU A 372 3.75 5.74 40.36
N ILE A 373 4.50 4.89 41.05
CA ILE A 373 5.54 4.03 40.45
C ILE A 373 4.96 2.63 40.19
N PHE A 374 4.91 2.23 38.91
CA PHE A 374 4.45 0.89 38.52
C PHE A 374 5.58 -0.11 38.25
N VAL A 375 6.75 0.37 37.83
CA VAL A 375 7.89 -0.48 37.46
C VAL A 375 9.07 -0.09 38.33
N THR A 376 9.56 -1.03 39.14
CA THR A 376 10.68 -0.82 40.07
C THR A 376 12.04 -0.76 39.40
N GLN A 377 12.15 -1.25 38.16
CA GLN A 377 13.33 -1.15 37.31
C GLN A 377 13.00 -0.25 36.11
N PRO A 378 13.52 0.98 36.05
CA PRO A 378 13.28 1.89 34.92
C PRO A 378 13.84 1.32 33.60
N LEU A 379 13.25 1.70 32.47
CA LEU A 379 13.73 1.31 31.15
C LEU A 379 15.16 1.83 30.92
N SER A 380 16.11 0.94 30.66
CA SER A 380 17.51 1.29 30.39
C SER A 380 17.71 1.82 28.96
N GLU A 381 18.66 2.73 28.77
CA GLU A 381 18.95 3.32 27.45
C GLU A 381 19.34 2.27 26.39
N ASN A 382 20.02 1.20 26.81
CA ASN A 382 20.41 0.07 25.96
C ASN A 382 19.25 -0.90 25.62
N GLY A 383 18.07 -0.72 26.24
CA GLY A 383 16.88 -1.54 25.98
C GLY A 383 16.90 -2.97 26.52
N GLU A 384 17.94 -3.39 27.28
CA GLU A 384 18.08 -4.78 27.76
C GLU A 384 16.87 -5.27 28.56
N ASN A 385 16.28 -4.40 29.38
CA ASN A 385 15.09 -4.74 30.17
C ASN A 385 13.75 -4.40 29.48
N TYR A 386 13.76 -4.02 28.20
CA TYR A 386 12.58 -3.46 27.51
C TYR A 386 11.34 -4.35 27.57
N PHE A 387 11.44 -5.66 27.30
CA PHE A 387 10.26 -6.55 27.33
C PHE A 387 9.70 -6.73 28.75
N THR A 388 10.58 -6.79 29.76
CA THR A 388 10.18 -6.87 31.17
C THR A 388 9.49 -5.57 31.59
N TRP A 389 10.09 -4.42 31.26
CA TRP A 389 9.50 -3.09 31.50
C TRP A 389 8.14 -2.95 30.79
N ARG A 390 8.09 -3.21 29.49
CA ARG A 390 6.89 -3.09 28.64
C ARG A 390 5.75 -3.96 29.15
N ARG A 391 6.04 -5.21 29.53
CA ARG A 391 5.03 -6.13 30.10
C ARG A 391 4.54 -5.62 31.45
N ASN A 392 5.44 -5.26 32.36
CA ASN A 392 5.08 -4.77 33.69
C ASN A 392 4.24 -3.48 33.60
N MET A 393 4.63 -2.55 32.72
CA MET A 393 3.94 -1.29 32.48
C MET A 393 2.56 -1.51 31.82
N LEU A 394 2.47 -2.39 30.82
CA LEU A 394 1.19 -2.75 30.20
C LEU A 394 0.23 -3.41 31.20
N THR A 395 0.70 -4.35 32.02
CA THR A 395 -0.10 -4.99 33.07
C THR A 395 -0.58 -3.96 34.11
N ALA A 396 0.26 -3.02 34.51
CA ALA A 396 -0.13 -1.94 35.42
C ALA A 396 -1.23 -1.05 34.80
N LEU A 397 -1.04 -0.60 33.55
CA LEU A 397 -2.03 0.22 32.84
C LEU A 397 -3.34 -0.55 32.58
N GLN A 398 -3.29 -1.86 32.32
CA GLN A 398 -4.46 -2.72 32.22
C GLN A 398 -5.22 -2.80 33.55
N SER A 399 -4.53 -2.98 34.69
CA SER A 399 -5.17 -3.00 36.01
C SER A 399 -5.85 -1.68 36.41
N LYS A 400 -5.48 -0.58 35.75
CA LYS A 400 -6.06 0.77 35.90
C LYS A 400 -7.08 1.15 34.81
N ASN A 401 -7.36 0.26 33.86
CA ASN A 401 -8.15 0.54 32.65
C ASN A 401 -7.62 1.74 31.82
N LYS A 402 -6.29 1.90 31.75
CA LYS A 402 -5.60 2.98 31.02
C LYS A 402 -4.80 2.53 29.81
N ALA A 403 -4.76 1.22 29.51
CA ALA A 403 -4.06 0.69 28.33
C ALA A 403 -4.50 1.37 27.01
N GLY A 404 -5.78 1.75 26.92
CA GLY A 404 -6.33 2.46 25.77
C GLY A 404 -5.66 3.81 25.42
N PHE A 405 -4.92 4.42 26.35
CA PHE A 405 -4.17 5.68 26.12
C PHE A 405 -2.79 5.46 25.49
N ILE A 406 -2.25 4.23 25.54
CA ILE A 406 -0.95 3.90 24.94
C ILE A 406 -1.09 3.20 23.58
N ASP A 407 -2.09 2.32 23.42
CA ASP A 407 -2.38 1.63 22.16
C ASP A 407 -3.22 2.47 21.16
N GLY A 408 -3.72 3.62 21.59
CA GLY A 408 -4.49 4.56 20.77
C GLY A 408 -5.98 4.20 20.62
N LEU A 409 -6.50 3.20 21.33
CA LEU A 409 -7.93 2.86 21.33
C LEU A 409 -8.79 4.00 21.90
N ILE A 410 -8.24 4.81 22.81
CA ILE A 410 -8.88 6.00 23.37
C ILE A 410 -8.31 7.23 22.65
N ALA A 411 -8.84 7.52 21.46
CA ALA A 411 -8.45 8.70 20.69
C ALA A 411 -8.79 10.01 21.41
N LYS A 412 -7.98 11.05 21.18
CA LYS A 412 -8.22 12.41 21.67
C LYS A 412 -9.56 12.93 21.13
N PRO A 413 -10.55 13.28 21.99
CA PRO A 413 -11.83 13.82 21.54
C PRO A 413 -11.69 15.16 20.83
N ASP A 414 -12.75 15.57 20.13
CA ASP A 414 -12.89 16.95 19.67
C ASP A 414 -12.89 17.93 20.86
N VAL A 415 -12.42 19.17 20.64
CA VAL A 415 -12.30 20.22 21.68
C VAL A 415 -13.66 20.58 22.31
N HIS A 416 -14.76 20.41 21.57
CA HIS A 416 -16.12 20.66 22.06
C HIS A 416 -16.78 19.41 22.68
N SER A 417 -16.09 18.26 22.73
CA SER A 417 -16.59 17.06 23.41
C SER A 417 -16.58 17.23 24.93
N ARG A 418 -17.59 16.67 25.59
CA ARG A 418 -17.69 16.63 27.06
C ARG A 418 -16.53 15.87 27.70
N ASP A 419 -16.00 14.87 27.00
CA ASP A 419 -14.91 14.01 27.49
C ASP A 419 -13.51 14.60 27.23
N PHE A 420 -13.41 15.74 26.52
CA PHE A 420 -12.12 16.33 26.13
C PHE A 420 -11.21 16.62 27.33
N GLN A 421 -11.75 17.26 28.37
CA GLN A 421 -10.98 17.60 29.57
C GLN A 421 -10.56 16.36 30.35
N SER A 422 -11.45 15.36 30.48
CA SER A 422 -11.16 14.09 31.15
C SER A 422 -10.12 13.26 30.39
N TRP A 423 -10.14 13.30 29.06
CA TRP A 423 -9.09 12.69 28.22
C TRP A 423 -7.74 13.37 28.45
N ILE A 424 -7.69 14.72 28.43
CA ILE A 424 -6.46 15.49 28.65
C ILE A 424 -5.83 15.15 30.02
N GLN A 425 -6.65 15.12 31.08
CA GLN A 425 -6.20 14.75 32.43
C GLN A 425 -5.68 13.32 32.49
N CYS A 426 -6.40 12.34 31.93
CA CYS A 426 -5.97 10.94 31.91
C CYS A 426 -4.68 10.74 31.10
N ASN A 427 -4.58 11.32 29.90
CA ASN A 427 -3.39 11.23 29.05
C ASN A 427 -2.17 11.86 29.73
N ALA A 428 -2.33 12.99 30.44
CA ALA A 428 -1.24 13.61 31.19
C ALA A 428 -0.74 12.71 32.35
N VAL A 429 -1.65 12.08 33.10
CA VAL A 429 -1.30 11.13 34.16
C VAL A 429 -0.60 9.90 33.56
N VAL A 430 -1.13 9.28 32.50
CA VAL A 430 -0.50 8.12 31.84
C VAL A 430 0.87 8.48 31.26
N LYS A 431 1.01 9.65 30.62
CA LYS A 431 2.31 10.18 30.13
C LYS A 431 3.31 10.28 31.28
N SER A 432 2.91 10.84 32.42
CA SER A 432 3.81 10.97 33.58
C SER A 432 4.25 9.62 34.15
N TRP A 433 3.37 8.62 34.21
CA TRP A 433 3.74 7.27 34.66
C TRP A 433 4.73 6.59 33.71
N ILE A 434 4.57 6.77 32.39
CA ILE A 434 5.55 6.28 31.41
C ILE A 434 6.88 6.97 31.66
N VAL A 435 6.93 8.31 31.63
CA VAL A 435 8.16 9.10 31.81
C VAL A 435 8.89 8.76 33.13
N ASN A 436 8.15 8.67 34.24
CA ASN A 436 8.72 8.34 35.55
C ASN A 436 9.25 6.89 35.65
N SER A 437 8.91 6.03 34.70
CA SER A 437 9.43 4.65 34.60
C SER A 437 10.63 4.50 33.65
N LEU A 438 11.25 5.60 33.21
CA LEU A 438 12.40 5.60 32.31
C LEU A 438 13.70 6.03 33.03
N SER A 439 14.84 5.58 32.50
CA SER A 439 16.16 6.18 32.76
C SER A 439 16.19 7.68 32.39
N ARG A 440 17.04 8.47 33.06
CA ARG A 440 17.06 9.95 32.92
C ARG A 440 17.32 10.39 31.49
N GLU A 441 18.12 9.61 30.79
CA GLU A 441 18.52 9.76 29.40
C GLU A 441 17.28 9.68 28.49
N LEU A 442 16.46 8.64 28.66
CA LEU A 442 15.22 8.43 27.91
C LEU A 442 14.09 9.40 28.31
N GLN A 443 14.07 9.92 29.55
CA GLN A 443 13.11 10.94 29.97
C GLN A 443 13.18 12.21 29.11
N THR A 444 14.40 12.62 28.70
CA THR A 444 14.57 13.80 27.83
C THR A 444 13.94 13.59 26.45
N SER A 445 14.12 12.39 25.87
CA SER A 445 13.50 12.00 24.59
C SER A 445 11.96 11.98 24.69
N ALA A 446 11.43 11.41 25.78
CA ALA A 446 10.00 11.26 26.01
C ALA A 446 9.26 12.57 26.38
N ALA A 447 9.99 13.59 26.87
CA ALA A 447 9.40 14.85 27.29
C ALA A 447 8.64 15.57 26.16
N HIS A 448 9.16 15.49 24.93
CA HIS A 448 8.71 16.22 23.75
C HIS A 448 7.45 15.65 23.05
N ALA A 449 7.02 14.44 23.38
CA ALA A 449 5.80 13.85 22.80
C ALA A 449 4.52 14.49 23.36
N ASP A 450 3.50 14.73 22.55
CA ASP A 450 2.25 15.35 23.00
C ASP A 450 1.33 14.35 23.73
N THR A 451 1.46 13.05 23.44
CA THR A 451 0.59 11.99 23.99
C THR A 451 1.34 10.80 24.58
N ALA A 452 0.68 10.06 25.47
CA ALA A 452 1.21 8.81 26.01
C ALA A 452 1.41 7.75 24.92
N SER A 453 0.54 7.73 23.90
CA SER A 453 0.64 6.81 22.76
C SER A 453 1.85 7.10 21.87
N GLU A 454 2.23 8.36 21.66
CA GLU A 454 3.46 8.72 20.93
C GLU A 454 4.72 8.18 21.60
N ILE A 455 4.87 8.35 22.93
CA ILE A 455 6.01 7.80 23.68
C ILE A 455 6.04 6.27 23.59
N TRP A 456 4.86 5.65 23.72
CA TRP A 456 4.74 4.20 23.61
C TRP A 456 5.15 3.69 22.23
N CYS A 457 4.73 4.37 21.17
CA CYS A 457 5.09 4.03 19.79
C CYS A 457 6.58 4.25 19.50
N ASP A 458 7.18 5.36 19.95
CA ASP A 458 8.63 5.62 19.77
C ASP A 458 9.48 4.52 20.39
N PHE A 459 9.17 4.10 21.61
CA PHE A 459 9.93 3.05 22.29
C PHE A 459 9.62 1.64 21.77
N ASP A 460 8.38 1.36 21.34
CA ASP A 460 8.06 0.11 20.64
C ASP A 460 8.78 0.03 19.28
N GLU A 461 8.91 1.14 18.53
CA GLU A 461 9.76 1.17 17.32
C GLU A 461 11.24 1.03 17.67
N ARG A 462 11.76 1.79 18.64
CA ARG A 462 13.19 1.90 18.98
C ARG A 462 13.77 0.59 19.52
N PHE A 463 13.08 -0.09 20.44
CA PHE A 463 13.63 -1.25 21.15
C PHE A 463 13.23 -2.62 20.57
N THR A 464 12.21 -2.67 19.70
CA THR A 464 11.81 -3.91 18.97
C THR A 464 12.76 -4.25 17.81
N GLN A 465 13.57 -3.30 17.34
CA GLN A 465 14.47 -3.49 16.17
C GLN A 465 15.53 -4.59 16.37
N GLY A 466 15.94 -4.90 17.60
CA GLY A 466 16.90 -5.98 17.90
C GLY A 466 16.35 -7.41 17.89
N ILE A 467 15.02 -7.60 17.87
CA ILE A 467 14.38 -8.90 18.13
C ILE A 467 14.75 -9.95 17.08
N ALA A 468 14.77 -9.60 15.79
CA ALA A 468 15.00 -10.60 14.74
C ALA A 468 16.39 -11.24 14.84
N LEU A 469 17.41 -10.41 15.13
CA LEU A 469 18.78 -10.86 15.39
C LEU A 469 18.84 -11.66 16.70
N ARG A 470 18.24 -11.18 17.79
CA ARG A 470 18.24 -11.92 19.07
C ARG A 470 17.52 -13.26 18.98
N VAL A 471 16.39 -13.34 18.28
CA VAL A 471 15.66 -14.60 18.02
C VAL A 471 16.48 -15.55 17.14
N TYR A 472 17.22 -15.03 16.15
CA TYR A 472 18.15 -15.84 15.37
C TYR A 472 19.30 -16.37 16.24
N ASP A 473 19.93 -15.52 17.04
CA ASP A 473 21.03 -15.90 17.94
C ASP A 473 20.59 -16.88 19.02
N LEU A 474 19.38 -16.74 19.58
CA LEU A 474 18.84 -17.70 20.55
C LEU A 474 18.51 -19.04 19.90
N LYS A 475 17.92 -19.06 18.69
CA LYS A 475 17.69 -20.29 17.92
C LYS A 475 19.00 -20.97 17.54
N ARG A 476 20.00 -20.20 17.11
CA ARG A 476 21.36 -20.67 16.81
C ARG A 476 22.04 -21.20 18.08
N SER A 477 21.88 -20.52 19.21
CA SER A 477 22.41 -20.97 20.51
C SER A 477 21.78 -22.30 20.93
N ILE A 478 20.46 -22.47 20.79
CA ILE A 478 19.78 -23.76 21.03
C ILE A 478 20.32 -24.86 20.11
N ALA A 479 20.47 -24.56 18.80
CA ALA A 479 20.96 -25.53 17.83
C ALA A 479 22.45 -25.91 18.02
N LEU A 480 23.25 -25.04 18.63
CA LEU A 480 24.68 -25.26 18.89
C LEU A 480 24.98 -25.67 20.34
N LEU A 481 24.01 -25.71 21.24
CA LEU A 481 24.24 -26.01 22.66
C LEU A 481 24.55 -27.50 22.85
N GLN A 482 25.82 -27.83 23.07
CA GLN A 482 26.28 -29.17 23.41
C GLN A 482 26.55 -29.30 24.92
N GLN A 483 26.38 -30.51 25.47
CA GLN A 483 26.64 -30.77 26.89
C GLN A 483 28.14 -30.76 27.22
N GLU A 484 28.98 -31.18 26.27
CA GLU A 484 30.42 -31.38 26.46
C GLU A 484 30.74 -32.17 27.74
N LYS A 485 31.71 -31.69 28.55
CA LYS A 485 32.10 -32.27 29.84
C LYS A 485 31.25 -31.76 31.02
N SER A 486 30.16 -31.03 30.77
CA SER A 486 29.35 -30.43 31.84
C SER A 486 28.31 -31.41 32.41
N ALA A 487 27.94 -31.21 33.67
CA ALA A 487 26.88 -31.98 34.32
C ALA A 487 25.53 -31.74 33.65
N ILE A 488 24.69 -32.78 33.57
CA ILE A 488 23.38 -32.75 32.89
C ILE A 488 22.49 -31.63 33.45
N SER A 489 22.52 -31.40 34.76
CA SER A 489 21.77 -30.31 35.42
C SER A 489 22.22 -28.91 34.96
N THR A 490 23.53 -28.70 34.76
CA THR A 490 24.10 -27.45 34.25
C THR A 490 23.76 -27.22 32.79
N TYR A 491 23.84 -28.27 31.96
CA TYR A 491 23.43 -28.21 30.55
C TYR A 491 21.93 -27.91 30.41
N TYR A 492 21.08 -28.64 31.14
CA TYR A 492 19.63 -28.43 31.14
C TYR A 492 19.26 -27.02 31.65
N GLY A 493 19.95 -26.51 32.68
CA GLY A 493 19.76 -25.14 33.16
C GLY A 493 20.05 -24.09 32.08
N LYS A 494 21.17 -24.23 31.35
CA LYS A 494 21.51 -23.35 30.21
C LYS A 494 20.47 -23.45 29.09
N LEU A 495 20.13 -24.67 28.66
CA LEU A 495 19.15 -24.90 27.60
C LEU A 495 17.78 -24.30 27.95
N LYS A 496 17.31 -24.53 29.19
CA LYS A 496 16.05 -23.98 29.70
C LYS A 496 16.06 -22.46 29.80
N GLY A 497 17.21 -21.86 30.15
CA GLY A 497 17.39 -20.40 30.14
C GLY A 497 17.19 -19.81 28.73
N VAL A 498 17.94 -20.31 27.75
CA VAL A 498 17.87 -19.84 26.35
C VAL A 498 16.48 -20.13 25.75
N TRP A 499 15.86 -21.27 26.09
CA TRP A 499 14.51 -21.62 25.63
C TRP A 499 13.43 -20.72 26.23
N ASN A 500 13.52 -20.39 27.52
CA ASN A 500 12.59 -19.46 28.17
C ASN A 500 12.75 -18.04 27.58
N GLU A 501 13.98 -17.59 27.30
CA GLU A 501 14.21 -16.29 26.65
C GLU A 501 13.60 -16.25 25.24
N LEU A 502 13.81 -17.31 24.44
CA LEU A 502 13.19 -17.43 23.11
C LEU A 502 11.66 -17.47 23.20
N HIS A 503 11.10 -18.18 24.18
CA HIS A 503 9.65 -18.27 24.40
C HIS A 503 9.04 -16.93 24.84
N ASN A 504 9.77 -16.13 25.63
CA ASN A 504 9.33 -14.77 25.99
C ASN A 504 9.32 -13.82 24.78
N LEU A 505 10.21 -14.02 23.81
CA LEU A 505 10.25 -13.25 22.55
C LEU A 505 9.29 -13.80 21.47
N ARG A 506 8.89 -15.08 21.56
CA ARG A 506 7.90 -15.74 20.71
C ARG A 506 7.12 -16.80 21.51
N PRO A 507 6.01 -16.44 22.18
CA PRO A 507 5.19 -17.42 22.88
C PRO A 507 4.61 -18.42 21.87
N MET A 508 4.70 -19.71 22.21
CA MET A 508 4.05 -20.77 21.44
C MET A 508 2.53 -20.70 21.64
N PRO A 509 1.71 -20.81 20.58
CA PRO A 509 0.25 -20.81 20.73
C PRO A 509 -0.18 -22.05 21.52
N VAL A 510 -1.01 -21.84 22.54
CA VAL A 510 -1.55 -22.92 23.37
C VAL A 510 -2.68 -23.62 22.62
N CYS A 511 -2.52 -24.91 22.31
CA CYS A 511 -3.60 -25.72 21.74
C CYS A 511 -4.78 -25.80 22.72
N THR A 512 -5.85 -25.05 22.43
CA THR A 512 -7.17 -25.20 23.04
C THR A 512 -7.82 -26.54 22.68
N CYS A 513 -7.33 -27.20 21.62
CA CYS A 513 -7.70 -28.53 21.15
C CYS A 513 -7.39 -29.70 22.10
N GLY A 514 -6.78 -29.48 23.26
CA GLY A 514 -6.47 -30.53 24.25
C GLY A 514 -5.34 -31.51 23.87
N ALA A 515 -4.96 -31.60 22.58
CA ALA A 515 -3.88 -32.47 22.10
C ALA A 515 -2.52 -32.19 22.77
N GLY A 516 -2.26 -30.94 23.18
CA GLY A 516 -1.05 -30.54 23.90
C GLY A 516 -0.94 -31.04 25.35
N LYS A 517 -1.92 -31.75 25.90
CA LYS A 517 -1.86 -32.33 27.27
C LYS A 517 -1.30 -33.76 27.32
N LYS A 518 -0.70 -34.26 26.22
CA LYS A 518 -0.15 -35.63 26.10
C LYS A 518 1.26 -35.69 25.48
N MET A 519 2.07 -34.64 25.68
CA MET A 519 3.52 -34.64 25.44
C MET A 519 4.26 -34.25 26.71
#